data_AF-A0A533X6S4-F1
#
_entry.id   AF-A0A533X6S4-F1
#
_cell.length_a   1.000
_cell.length_b   1.000
_cell.length_c   1.000
_cell.angle_alpha   90.00
_cell.angle_beta   90.00
_cell.angle_gamma   90.00
#
_symmetry.space_group_name_H-M   'P 1'
#
loop_
_entity.id
_entity.type
_entity.pdbx_description
1 polymer ?
#
loop_
_entity_poly.entity_id
_entity_poly.type
_entity_poly.pdbx_seq_one_letter_code
_entity_poly.pdbx_strand_id
1 'polypeptide(L)'
;MARPTLLEDYGIGIAQHDDHTLRVTSFFEMVGFKKHYGEGRKKWLVDIVSRHVTDLSKLRLVEEGIGFRPCTPDQFSVIGRVPYYENLYVASGNCRLGVTLAPASAYILRSIIRGEDCLDEIKPLLSPERFHS
;
A
#
# COMPACT_ATOMS: atom_id res chain seq x y z
N MET A 1 12.98 -10.25 20.39
CA MET A 1 12.87 -9.12 19.43
C MET A 1 12.19 -9.65 18.19
N ALA A 2 10.93 -9.29 17.93
CA ALA A 2 10.30 -9.71 16.68
C ALA A 2 10.88 -8.90 15.53
N ARG A 3 11.21 -9.60 14.44
CA ARG A 3 11.72 -8.98 13.22
C ARG A 3 10.62 -9.12 12.16
N PRO A 4 10.21 -8.03 11.51
CA PRO A 4 9.38 -8.18 10.33
C PRO A 4 10.12 -9.08 9.33
N THR A 5 9.40 -10.03 8.76
CA THR A 5 9.94 -11.08 7.89
C THR A 5 9.17 -11.08 6.59
N LEU A 6 9.90 -11.14 5.48
CA LEU A 6 9.34 -11.33 4.15
C LEU A 6 9.72 -12.74 3.68
N LEU A 7 8.72 -13.57 3.41
CA LEU A 7 8.91 -14.82 2.70
C LEU A 7 8.84 -14.51 1.20
N GLU A 8 9.98 -14.15 0.62
CA GLU A 8 10.08 -13.58 -0.73
C GLU A 8 9.51 -14.52 -1.81
N ASP A 9 9.87 -15.80 -1.77
CA ASP A 9 9.41 -16.83 -2.72
C ASP A 9 7.87 -16.98 -2.77
N TYR A 10 7.19 -16.54 -1.71
CA TYR A 10 5.74 -16.62 -1.59
C TYR A 10 5.05 -15.25 -1.62
N GLY A 11 5.80 -14.14 -1.62
CA GLY A 11 5.25 -12.79 -1.50
C GLY A 11 4.44 -12.57 -0.21
N ILE A 12 4.86 -13.17 0.90
CA ILE A 12 4.17 -13.08 2.20
C ILE A 12 4.94 -12.17 3.14
N GLY A 13 4.31 -11.09 3.59
CA GLY A 13 4.82 -10.24 4.65
C GLY A 13 4.28 -10.66 6.01
N ILE A 14 5.17 -10.79 6.99
CA ILE A 14 4.85 -11.15 8.37
C ILE A 14 5.42 -10.07 9.28
N ALA A 15 4.58 -9.44 10.10
CA ALA A 15 5.01 -8.42 11.04
C ALA A 15 4.29 -8.57 12.37
N GLN A 16 5.02 -8.44 13.47
CA GLN A 16 4.39 -8.24 14.77
C GLN A 16 3.72 -6.87 14.77
N HIS A 17 2.41 -6.83 15.06
CA HIS A 17 1.65 -5.59 15.10
C HIS A 17 1.64 -4.99 16.52
N ASP A 18 1.50 -5.85 17.54
CA ASP A 18 1.64 -5.51 18.95
C ASP A 18 2.18 -6.73 19.74
N ASP A 19 2.20 -6.66 21.08
CA ASP A 19 2.74 -7.72 21.96
C ASP A 19 2.05 -9.09 21.80
N HIS A 20 0.86 -9.15 21.21
CA HIS A 20 0.02 -10.34 21.14
C HIS A 20 -0.47 -10.68 19.72
N THR A 21 -0.29 -9.79 18.75
CA THR A 21 -0.82 -9.97 17.39
C THR A 21 0.27 -10.03 16.33
N LEU A 22 0.15 -11.06 15.49
CA LEU A 22 0.94 -11.22 14.28
C LEU A 22 0.07 -10.86 13.08
N ARG A 23 0.53 -9.93 12.26
CA ARG A 23 -0.11 -9.60 10.99
C ARG A 23 0.58 -10.35 9.86
N VAL A 24 -0.24 -11.05 9.07
CA VAL A 24 0.20 -11.75 7.87
C VAL A 24 -0.55 -11.13 6.70
N THR A 25 0.19 -10.75 5.66
CA THR A 25 -0.39 -10.21 4.43
C THR A 25 0.24 -10.89 3.22
N SER A 26 -0.56 -11.07 2.17
CA SER A 26 -0.10 -11.61 0.89
C SER A 26 -0.99 -11.07 -0.23
N PHE A 27 -0.64 -11.45 -1.46
CA PHE A 27 -1.40 -11.27 -2.68
C PHE A 27 -1.70 -9.83 -3.11
N PHE A 28 -1.96 -9.72 -4.41
CA PHE A 28 -2.54 -8.59 -5.09
C PHE A 28 -3.46 -9.14 -6.16
N GLU A 29 -4.63 -8.54 -6.33
CA GLU A 29 -5.60 -8.98 -7.33
C GLU A 29 -6.23 -7.78 -8.04
N MET A 30 -6.38 -7.90 -9.36
CA MET A 30 -7.08 -6.92 -10.19
C MET A 30 -8.54 -7.35 -10.37
N VAL A 31 -9.31 -7.33 -9.29
CA VAL A 31 -10.71 -7.81 -9.26
C VAL A 31 -11.73 -6.69 -9.05
N GLY A 32 -11.28 -5.43 -9.14
CA GLY A 32 -12.10 -4.25 -8.82
C GLY A 32 -12.37 -4.14 -7.32
N PHE A 33 -13.55 -3.60 -6.96
CA PHE A 33 -13.95 -3.38 -5.56
C PHE A 33 -14.68 -4.59 -4.92
N LYS A 34 -14.39 -5.80 -5.39
CA LYS A 34 -14.96 -7.03 -4.82
C LYS A 34 -14.38 -7.25 -3.42
N LYS A 35 -15.25 -7.54 -2.45
CA LYS A 35 -14.89 -7.75 -1.03
C LYS A 35 -14.65 -9.21 -0.64
N HIS A 36 -14.61 -10.10 -1.62
CA HIS A 36 -14.44 -11.54 -1.40
C HIS A 36 -13.07 -11.99 -1.93
N TYR A 37 -12.36 -12.78 -1.14
CA TYR A 37 -11.14 -13.49 -1.54
C TYR A 37 -11.39 -14.99 -1.43
N GLY A 38 -10.81 -15.76 -2.35
CA GLY A 38 -11.08 -17.19 -2.44
C GLY A 38 -10.55 -17.97 -1.23
N GLU A 39 -11.38 -18.85 -0.67
CA GLU A 39 -11.02 -19.75 0.44
C GLU A 39 -9.74 -20.56 0.16
N GLY A 40 -9.51 -20.96 -1.09
CA GLY A 40 -8.28 -21.64 -1.49
C GLY A 40 -7.01 -20.82 -1.25
N ARG A 41 -7.06 -19.49 -1.46
CA ARG A 41 -5.93 -18.60 -1.17
C ARG A 41 -5.71 -18.42 0.32
N LYS A 42 -6.79 -18.31 1.09
CA LYS A 42 -6.72 -18.26 2.56
C LYS A 42 -6.04 -19.51 3.10
N LYS A 43 -6.50 -20.69 2.66
CA LYS A 43 -5.91 -21.97 3.05
C LYS A 43 -4.42 -22.03 2.67
N TRP A 44 -4.08 -21.66 1.43
CA TRP A 44 -2.69 -21.63 0.98
C TRP A 44 -1.82 -20.71 1.86
N LEU A 45 -2.32 -19.51 2.19
CA LEU A 45 -1.57 -18.55 3.01
C LEU A 45 -1.28 -19.13 4.40
N VAL A 46 -2.30 -19.71 5.04
CA VAL A 46 -2.14 -20.37 6.34
C VAL A 46 -1.18 -21.55 6.25
N ASP A 47 -1.29 -22.40 5.22
CA ASP A 47 -0.43 -23.57 5.02
C ASP A 47 1.04 -23.18 4.83
N ILE A 48 1.34 -22.09 4.11
CA ILE A 48 2.72 -21.62 3.92
C ILE A 48 3.25 -21.02 5.22
N VAL A 49 2.46 -20.18 5.89
CA VAL A 49 2.87 -19.53 7.13
C VAL A 49 3.12 -20.56 8.23
N SER A 50 2.31 -21.62 8.33
CA SER A 50 2.50 -22.68 9.34
C SER A 50 3.79 -23.48 9.16
N ARG A 51 4.40 -23.46 7.97
CA ARG A 51 5.70 -24.11 7.71
C ARG A 51 6.89 -23.26 8.15
N HIS A 52 6.70 -21.94 8.28
CA HIS A 52 7.80 -20.99 8.52
C HIS A 52 7.72 -20.31 9.88
N VAL A 53 6.54 -20.24 10.50
CA VAL A 53 6.34 -19.61 11.80
C VAL A 53 6.12 -20.69 12.85
N THR A 54 7.04 -20.78 13.81
CA THR A 54 6.95 -21.71 14.95
C THR A 54 5.75 -21.37 15.82
N ASP A 55 5.15 -22.39 16.45
CA ASP A 55 4.05 -22.24 17.40
C ASP A 55 2.78 -21.58 16.83
N LEU A 56 2.57 -21.63 15.50
CA LEU A 56 1.37 -21.09 14.88
C LEU A 56 0.07 -21.69 15.45
N SER A 57 0.11 -22.94 15.92
CA SER A 57 -1.02 -23.62 16.56
C SER A 57 -1.49 -22.96 17.86
N LYS A 58 -0.67 -22.10 18.47
CA LYS A 58 -1.04 -21.31 19.66
C LYS A 58 -1.76 -20.01 19.30
N LEU A 59 -1.75 -19.63 18.03
CA LEU A 59 -2.42 -18.43 17.54
C LEU A 59 -3.87 -18.73 17.19
N ARG A 60 -4.72 -17.73 17.39
CA ARG A 60 -6.11 -17.73 16.90
C ARG A 60 -6.26 -16.61 15.87
N LEU A 61 -7.10 -16.83 14.86
CA LEU A 61 -7.47 -15.77 13.93
C LEU A 61 -8.24 -14.69 14.70
N VAL A 62 -7.71 -13.47 14.74
CA VAL A 62 -8.35 -12.33 15.41
C VAL A 62 -9.13 -11.47 14.41
N GLU A 63 -8.53 -11.21 13.26
CA GLU A 63 -9.10 -10.39 12.20
C GLU A 63 -8.70 -10.94 10.84
N GLU A 64 -9.61 -10.87 9.88
CA GLU A 64 -9.33 -11.10 8.48
C GLU A 64 -10.00 -10.03 7.61
N GLY A 65 -9.37 -9.70 6.49
CA GLY A 65 -9.90 -8.68 5.62
C GLY A 65 -9.06 -8.45 4.39
N ILE A 66 -9.56 -7.56 3.54
CA ILE A 66 -8.87 -7.08 2.35
C ILE A 66 -8.80 -5.57 2.35
N GLY A 67 -7.80 -5.03 1.67
CA GLY A 67 -7.66 -3.59 1.43
C GLY A 67 -7.55 -3.30 -0.06
N PHE A 68 -8.15 -2.18 -0.48
CA PHE A 68 -7.98 -1.68 -1.84
C PHE A 68 -6.74 -0.78 -1.91
N ARG A 69 -5.82 -1.10 -2.81
CA ARG A 69 -4.60 -0.30 -3.00
C ARG A 69 -4.87 0.74 -4.09
N PRO A 70 -4.73 2.05 -3.80
CA PRO A 70 -4.81 3.07 -4.83
C PRO A 70 -3.53 3.03 -5.67
N CYS A 71 -3.60 2.36 -6.82
CA CYS A 71 -2.47 2.23 -7.75
C CYS A 71 -2.84 2.93 -9.07
N THR A 72 -1.86 3.49 -9.74
CA THR A 72 -2.00 4.15 -11.05
C THR A 72 -1.51 3.23 -12.16
N PRO A 73 -1.92 3.44 -13.42
CA PRO A 73 -1.47 2.62 -14.55
C PRO A 73 0.06 2.63 -14.75
N ASP A 74 0.70 3.76 -14.43
CA ASP A 74 2.14 3.98 -14.57
C ASP A 74 2.94 3.72 -13.28
N GLN A 75 2.27 3.28 -12.19
CA GLN A 75 2.85 2.97 -10.89
C GLN A 75 3.46 4.17 -10.12
N PHE A 76 3.39 5.39 -10.66
CA PHE A 76 3.82 6.61 -9.97
C PHE A 76 2.68 7.22 -9.17
N SER A 77 3.01 7.85 -8.04
CA SER A 77 2.00 8.58 -7.26
C SER A 77 1.44 9.77 -8.05
N VAL A 78 0.19 10.14 -7.77
CA VAL A 78 -0.47 11.32 -8.36
C VAL A 78 -0.58 12.36 -7.25
N ILE A 79 0.27 13.37 -7.30
CA ILE A 79 0.39 14.42 -6.29
C ILE A 79 0.49 15.77 -6.98
N GLY A 80 -0.51 16.63 -6.78
CA GLY A 80 -0.49 17.98 -7.32
C GLY A 80 -1.88 18.59 -7.52
N ARG A 81 -1.91 19.76 -8.16
CA ARG A 81 -3.14 20.46 -8.52
C ARG A 81 -3.84 19.72 -9.67
N VAL A 82 -5.16 19.58 -9.56
CA VAL A 82 -5.98 18.98 -10.62
C VAL A 82 -6.14 20.01 -11.75
N PRO A 83 -5.90 19.66 -13.03
CA PRO A 83 -6.08 20.58 -14.16
C PRO A 83 -7.48 21.21 -14.20
N TYR A 84 -7.57 22.44 -14.70
CA TYR A 84 -8.81 23.24 -14.83
C TYR A 84 -9.46 23.71 -13.52
N TYR A 85 -8.88 23.40 -12.36
CA TYR A 85 -9.34 23.88 -11.05
C TYR A 85 -8.24 24.68 -10.34
N GLU A 86 -8.61 25.80 -9.73
CA GLU A 86 -7.63 26.66 -9.04
C GLU A 86 -7.27 26.14 -7.63
N ASN A 87 -8.22 25.48 -6.96
CA ASN A 87 -8.15 25.13 -5.54
C ASN A 87 -8.38 23.63 -5.26
N LEU A 88 -8.25 22.77 -6.27
CA LEU A 88 -8.41 21.32 -6.13
C LEU A 88 -7.06 20.61 -6.27
N TYR A 89 -6.77 19.73 -5.32
CA TYR A 89 -5.52 18.98 -5.27
C TYR A 89 -5.80 17.49 -4.98
N VAL A 90 -4.86 16.64 -5.39
CA VAL A 90 -4.89 15.19 -5.14
C VAL A 90 -3.54 14.73 -4.61
N ALA A 91 -3.56 13.74 -3.72
CA ALA A 91 -2.40 12.97 -3.30
C ALA A 91 -2.81 11.50 -3.14
N SER A 92 -2.58 10.70 -4.17
CA SER A 92 -2.98 9.29 -4.23
C SER A 92 -1.97 8.49 -5.07
N GLY A 93 -2.26 7.21 -5.34
CA GLY A 93 -1.43 6.38 -6.21
C GLY A 93 -0.20 5.75 -5.53
N ASN A 94 -0.03 5.92 -4.21
CA ASN A 94 1.09 5.34 -3.45
C ASN A 94 1.08 3.80 -3.39
N CYS A 95 0.00 3.15 -3.85
CA CYS A 95 -0.15 1.69 -3.94
C CYS A 95 0.30 0.97 -2.64
N ARG A 96 1.29 0.07 -2.71
CA ARG A 96 1.80 -0.69 -1.55
C ARG A 96 2.66 0.12 -0.57
N LEU A 97 3.06 1.34 -0.96
CA LEU A 97 3.92 2.22 -0.17
C LEU A 97 3.15 3.36 0.49
N GLY A 98 1.82 3.27 0.58
CA GLY A 98 0.97 4.31 1.17
C GLY A 98 1.43 4.82 2.53
N VAL A 99 1.71 3.92 3.47
CA VAL A 99 2.19 4.30 4.82
C VAL A 99 3.62 4.85 4.75
N THR A 100 4.50 4.19 4.01
CA THR A 100 5.91 4.58 3.87
C THR A 100 6.08 5.96 3.25
N LEU A 101 5.30 6.28 2.23
CA LEU A 101 5.40 7.53 1.47
C LEU A 101 4.47 8.62 1.98
N ALA A 102 3.56 8.34 2.91
CA ALA A 102 2.62 9.35 3.44
C ALA A 102 3.31 10.66 3.89
N PRO A 103 4.43 10.66 4.64
CA PRO A 103 5.11 11.89 5.03
C PRO A 103 5.67 12.66 3.83
N ALA A 104 6.29 11.95 2.88
CA ALA A 104 6.83 12.56 1.66
C ALA A 104 5.71 13.14 0.78
N SER A 105 4.63 12.38 0.57
CA SER A 105 3.46 12.86 -0.19
C SER A 105 2.84 14.10 0.43
N ALA A 106 2.72 14.13 1.77
CA ALA A 106 2.18 15.28 2.50
C ALA A 106 3.09 16.51 2.35
N TYR A 107 4.41 16.33 2.47
CA TYR A 107 5.38 17.41 2.28
C TYR A 107 5.30 18.00 0.87
N ILE A 108 5.30 17.14 -0.15
CA ILE A 108 5.20 17.53 -1.57
C ILE A 108 3.90 18.32 -1.81
N LEU A 109 2.76 17.76 -1.40
CA LEU A 109 1.47 18.42 -1.58
C LEU A 109 1.43 19.79 -0.89
N ARG A 110 1.94 19.89 0.34
CA ARG A 110 2.02 21.13 1.10
C ARG A 110 2.89 22.18 0.41
N SER A 111 4.03 21.80 -0.16
CA SER A 111 4.90 22.72 -0.90
C SER A 111 4.24 23.21 -2.19
N ILE A 112 3.54 22.33 -2.92
CA ILE A 112 2.74 22.71 -4.09
C ILE A 112 1.64 23.71 -3.72
N ILE A 113 0.91 23.48 -2.62
CA ILE A 113 -0.14 24.40 -2.14
C ILE A 113 0.43 25.77 -1.78
N ARG A 114 1.65 25.82 -1.24
CA ARG A 114 2.32 27.07 -0.83
C ARG A 114 3.06 27.78 -1.96
N GLY A 115 3.11 27.21 -3.16
CA GLY A 115 3.88 27.77 -4.28
C GLY A 115 5.39 27.73 -4.06
N GLU A 116 5.88 26.74 -3.30
CA GLU A 116 7.31 26.56 -3.06
C GLU A 116 7.94 25.77 -4.22
N ASP A 117 9.16 26.14 -4.61
CA ASP A 117 9.95 25.34 -5.53
C ASP A 117 10.40 24.06 -4.81
N CYS A 118 9.81 22.94 -5.21
CA CYS A 118 10.21 21.63 -4.73
C CYS A 118 10.20 20.63 -5.89
N LEU A 119 11.28 19.84 -5.98
CA LEU A 119 11.30 18.58 -6.72
C LEU A 119 10.95 18.71 -8.22
N ASP A 120 11.45 19.77 -8.86
CA ASP A 120 11.13 20.08 -10.27
C ASP A 120 11.42 18.92 -11.23
N GLU A 121 12.46 18.13 -10.97
CA GLU A 121 12.82 16.97 -11.77
C GLU A 121 11.75 15.87 -11.76
N ILE A 122 11.07 15.65 -10.64
CA ILE A 122 10.07 14.57 -10.48
C ILE A 122 8.62 15.08 -10.55
N LYS A 123 8.42 16.40 -10.48
CA LYS A 123 7.10 17.04 -10.54
C LYS A 123 6.28 16.62 -11.78
N PRO A 124 6.85 16.49 -13.00
CA PRO A 124 6.10 15.98 -14.15
C PRO A 124 5.60 14.53 -13.94
N LEU A 125 6.38 13.68 -13.28
CA LEU A 125 6.01 12.29 -12.98
C LEU A 125 4.90 12.20 -11.92
N LEU A 126 4.81 13.17 -11.02
CA LEU A 126 3.80 13.20 -9.96
C LEU A 126 2.54 13.97 -10.35
N SER A 127 2.64 14.90 -11.31
CA SER A 127 1.53 15.77 -11.70
C SER A 127 0.32 14.97 -12.20
N PRO A 128 -0.91 15.33 -11.78
CA PRO A 128 -2.13 14.77 -12.36
C PRO A 128 -2.26 15.06 -13.86
N GLU A 129 -1.65 16.16 -14.33
CA GLU A 129 -1.66 16.57 -15.74
C GLU A 129 -1.05 15.53 -16.67
N ARG A 130 -0.19 14.63 -16.18
CA ARG A 130 0.42 13.57 -17.00
C ARG A 130 -0.58 12.56 -17.58
N PHE A 131 -1.82 12.53 -17.08
CA PHE A 131 -2.90 11.70 -17.61
C PHE A 131 -3.92 12.50 -18.42
N HIS A 132 -3.72 13.81 -18.55
CA HIS A 132 -4.55 14.68 -19.35
C HIS A 132 -3.85 14.99 -20.66
N SER A 133 -4.55 14.75 -21.78
CA SER A 133 -4.14 15.14 -23.13
C SER A 133 -4.78 16.46 -23.53
#